data_AF-A0A2H0TXA9-F1
#
_entry.id   AF-A0A2H0TXA9-F1
#
_cell.length_a   1.000
_cell.length_b   1.000
_cell.length_c   1.000
_cell.angle_alpha   90.00
_cell.angle_beta   90.00
_cell.angle_gamma   90.00
#
_symmetry.space_group_name_H-M   'P 1'
#
loop_
_entity.id
_entity.type
_entity.pdbx_description
1 polymer ?
#
loop_
_entity_poly.entity_id
_entity_poly.type
_entity_poly.pdbx_seq_one_letter_code
_entity_poly.pdbx_strand_id
1 'polypeptide(L)'
;MNESIKLKLFSDVGMNELFMARLFHFQDRILSGLFGGKDNEAIQQAIMTVLFDGLEPAFRSLRSLREKWDDEAIPEKEKIQLAQNVYTYLVVAFKDRFQDVAIKMGYDIGFIFQKQDNFNQGCDNFLKKYPKIDPAFVETMKEDKIWIELMIGVRNNIIDHKVGKDPGFIERLSRFLNLETAEIMFENCWKSMEDFLIIFANDLTNPKYGMKILELSAYKNNKDNPERFCWFDIEEKKQ
;
A
#
# COMPACT_ATOMS: atom_id res chain seq x y z
N MET A 1 11.04 47.97 5.05
CA MET A 1 11.80 46.71 4.84
C MET A 1 10.76 45.63 4.62
N ASN A 2 10.64 45.10 3.41
CA ASN A 2 9.83 43.91 3.14
C ASN A 2 10.68 42.70 3.51
N GLU A 3 10.38 42.06 4.64
CA GLU A 3 10.91 40.74 4.94
C GLU A 3 10.35 39.76 3.91
N SER A 4 11.22 39.23 3.06
CA SER A 4 10.86 38.16 2.13
C SER A 4 10.58 36.90 2.94
N ILE A 5 9.29 36.56 3.09
CA ILE A 5 8.87 35.29 3.67
C ILE A 5 9.43 34.18 2.76
N LYS A 6 10.46 33.48 3.24
CA LYS A 6 10.92 32.24 2.60
C LYS A 6 9.93 31.13 2.93
N LEU A 7 8.95 30.94 2.05
CA LEU A 7 8.13 29.73 2.02
C LEU A 7 9.06 28.53 1.80
N LYS A 8 9.33 27.76 2.85
CA LYS A 8 9.87 26.40 2.71
C LYS A 8 8.68 25.49 2.45
N LEU A 9 8.69 24.80 1.32
CA LEU A 9 7.76 23.69 1.08
C LEU A 9 7.96 22.68 2.22
N PHE A 10 6.91 22.45 3.01
CA PHE A 10 6.94 21.47 4.11
C PHE A 10 7.05 20.04 3.57
N SER A 11 6.43 19.79 2.42
CA SER A 11 6.56 18.58 1.62
C SER A 11 6.30 18.89 0.14
N ASP A 12 7.08 18.31 -0.76
CA ASP A 12 6.87 18.30 -2.22
C ASP A 12 6.12 17.04 -2.69
N VAL A 13 5.64 16.23 -1.75
CA VAL A 13 4.76 15.07 -1.96
C VAL A 13 3.44 15.37 -1.26
N GLY A 14 2.33 15.34 -2.01
CA GLY A 14 1.02 15.73 -1.47
C GLY A 14 -0.12 15.21 -2.33
N MET A 15 -1.28 15.85 -2.25
CA MET A 15 -2.52 15.41 -2.90
C MET A 15 -2.49 15.36 -4.44
N ASN A 16 -1.41 15.82 -5.06
CA ASN A 16 -1.20 15.65 -6.51
C ASN A 16 -0.71 14.23 -6.88
N GLU A 17 -0.25 13.46 -5.89
CA GLU A 17 0.16 12.07 -6.08
C GLU A 17 -1.03 11.14 -5.82
N LEU A 18 -1.25 10.18 -6.73
CA LEU A 18 -2.45 9.35 -6.73
C LEU A 18 -2.60 8.53 -5.44
N PHE A 19 -1.51 7.93 -4.94
CA PHE A 19 -1.53 7.14 -3.71
C PHE A 19 -1.89 7.99 -2.49
N MET A 20 -1.38 9.22 -2.40
CA MET A 20 -1.72 10.17 -1.34
C MET A 20 -3.21 10.49 -1.42
N ALA A 21 -3.65 10.97 -2.57
CA ALA A 21 -5.02 11.43 -2.76
C ALA A 21 -6.06 10.35 -2.44
N ARG A 22 -5.81 9.11 -2.86
CA ARG A 22 -6.76 8.00 -2.71
C ARG A 22 -6.80 7.44 -1.30
N LEU A 23 -5.65 7.26 -0.65
CA LEU A 23 -5.62 6.80 0.74
C LEU A 23 -6.11 7.89 1.70
N PHE A 24 -5.83 9.17 1.41
CA PHE A 24 -6.44 10.29 2.13
C PHE A 24 -7.97 10.33 1.98
N HIS A 25 -8.46 10.17 0.74
CA HIS A 25 -9.89 10.12 0.49
C HIS A 25 -10.54 8.95 1.24
N PHE A 26 -9.93 7.77 1.22
CA PHE A 26 -10.44 6.62 1.96
C PHE A 26 -10.58 6.91 3.45
N GLN A 27 -9.54 7.44 4.10
CA GLN A 27 -9.61 7.70 5.54
C GLN A 27 -10.61 8.81 5.91
N ASP A 28 -10.77 9.83 5.06
CA ASP A 28 -11.63 10.99 5.34
C ASP A 28 -13.10 10.69 5.05
N ARG A 29 -13.38 9.98 3.94
CA ARG A 29 -14.74 9.82 3.41
C ARG A 29 -15.30 8.42 3.58
N ILE A 30 -14.49 7.39 3.35
CA ILE A 30 -14.95 6.01 3.46
C ILE A 30 -15.05 5.63 4.94
N LEU A 31 -13.99 5.80 5.73
CA LEU A 31 -14.03 5.43 7.15
C LEU A 31 -15.08 6.22 7.95
N SER A 32 -15.26 7.50 7.66
CA SER A 32 -16.27 8.34 8.33
C SER A 32 -17.70 7.85 8.12
N GLY A 33 -17.97 7.09 7.04
CA GLY A 33 -19.27 6.49 6.76
C GLY A 33 -19.49 5.11 7.40
N LEU A 34 -18.47 4.51 8.03
CA LEU A 34 -18.61 3.24 8.73
C LEU A 34 -19.37 3.45 10.06
N PHE A 35 -20.66 3.13 10.07
CA PHE A 35 -21.50 3.24 11.27
C PHE A 35 -21.29 2.07 12.24
N GLY A 36 -20.84 2.38 13.46
CA GLY A 36 -21.09 1.57 14.65
C GLY A 36 -20.25 0.30 14.84
N GLY A 37 -18.94 0.40 15.01
CA GLY A 37 -18.20 -0.75 15.56
C GLY A 37 -16.71 -0.65 15.84
N LYS A 38 -15.98 0.36 15.36
CA LYS A 38 -14.50 0.45 15.53
C LYS A 38 -14.05 1.87 15.80
N ASP A 39 -12.86 1.98 16.39
CA ASP A 39 -12.19 3.26 16.63
C ASP A 39 -11.68 3.83 15.30
N ASN A 40 -12.55 4.56 14.61
CA ASN A 40 -12.26 5.14 13.29
C ASN A 40 -11.07 6.12 13.36
N GLU A 41 -10.91 6.85 14.46
CA GLU A 41 -9.79 7.77 14.67
C GLU A 41 -8.46 7.00 14.74
N ALA A 42 -8.42 5.89 15.47
CA ALA A 42 -7.24 5.03 15.52
C ALA A 42 -6.90 4.43 14.14
N ILE A 43 -7.90 4.07 13.33
CA ILE A 43 -7.68 3.55 11.97
C ILE A 43 -7.16 4.67 11.06
N GLN A 44 -7.78 5.86 11.10
CA GLN A 44 -7.32 7.04 10.35
C GLN A 44 -5.87 7.38 10.68
N GLN A 45 -5.52 7.42 11.96
CA GLN A 45 -4.15 7.68 12.40
C GLN A 45 -3.17 6.60 11.93
N ALA A 46 -3.57 5.32 11.91
CA ALA A 46 -2.73 4.25 11.40
C ALA A 46 -2.51 4.37 9.87
N ILE A 47 -3.53 4.77 9.10
CA ILE A 47 -3.40 5.06 7.67
C ILE A 47 -2.46 6.25 7.44
N MET A 48 -2.54 7.29 8.27
CA MET A 48 -1.58 8.40 8.23
C MET A 48 -0.14 7.91 8.44
N THR A 49 0.08 6.97 9.37
CA THR A 49 1.40 6.36 9.55
C THR A 49 1.85 5.55 8.33
N VAL A 50 0.96 4.83 7.63
CA VAL A 50 1.30 4.17 6.35
C VAL A 50 1.77 5.20 5.32
N LEU A 51 1.08 6.33 5.22
CA LEU A 51 1.38 7.39 4.27
C LEU A 51 2.71 8.07 4.58
N PHE A 52 2.88 8.61 5.78
CA PHE A 52 4.00 9.50 6.10
C PHE A 52 5.28 8.76 6.54
N ASP A 53 5.16 7.58 7.15
CA ASP A 53 6.33 6.80 7.60
C ASP A 53 6.74 5.72 6.59
N GLY A 54 5.94 5.49 5.56
CA GLY A 54 6.12 4.40 4.60
C GLY A 54 6.08 4.86 3.13
N LEU A 55 4.89 5.17 2.61
CA LEU A 55 4.71 5.43 1.19
C LEU A 55 5.35 6.74 0.72
N GLU A 56 5.26 7.83 1.49
CA GLU A 56 5.91 9.10 1.17
C GLU A 56 7.44 8.95 1.04
N PRO A 57 8.19 8.42 2.02
CA PRO A 57 9.64 8.28 1.89
C PRO A 57 10.03 7.28 0.79
N ALA A 58 9.23 6.22 0.56
CA ALA A 58 9.40 5.34 -0.60
C ALA A 58 9.30 6.13 -1.92
N PHE A 59 8.26 6.95 -2.04
CA PHE A 59 8.02 7.75 -3.23
C PHE A 59 9.09 8.82 -3.46
N ARG A 60 9.56 9.49 -2.40
CA ARG A 60 10.71 10.43 -2.49
C ARG A 60 11.95 9.74 -3.05
N SER A 61 12.25 8.54 -2.54
CA SER A 61 13.38 7.75 -3.02
C SER A 61 13.20 7.34 -4.49
N LEU A 62 11.97 6.98 -4.89
CA LEU A 62 11.63 6.66 -6.27
C LEU A 62 11.74 7.87 -7.20
N ARG A 63 11.28 9.04 -6.77
CA ARG A 63 11.39 10.30 -7.53
C ARG A 63 12.85 10.66 -7.76
N SER A 64 13.69 10.60 -6.72
CA SER A 64 15.13 10.80 -6.87
C SER A 64 15.79 9.74 -7.75
N LEU A 65 15.31 8.49 -7.72
CA LEU A 65 15.80 7.45 -8.61
C LEU A 65 15.48 7.78 -10.07
N ARG A 66 14.24 8.20 -10.37
CA ARG A 66 13.81 8.63 -11.73
C ARG A 66 14.68 9.75 -12.27
N GLU A 67 14.93 10.78 -11.46
CA GLU A 67 15.72 11.94 -11.85
C GLU A 67 17.18 11.59 -12.18
N LYS A 68 17.71 10.53 -11.56
CA LYS A 68 19.13 10.17 -11.62
C LYS A 68 19.42 8.92 -12.45
N TRP A 69 18.40 8.18 -12.89
CA TRP A 69 18.59 6.85 -13.48
C TRP A 69 19.43 6.89 -14.75
N ASP A 70 19.11 7.80 -15.67
CA ASP A 70 19.79 7.94 -16.96
C ASP A 70 21.00 8.90 -16.92
N ASP A 71 21.28 9.50 -15.76
CA ASP A 71 22.44 10.38 -15.60
C ASP A 71 23.72 9.54 -15.42
N GLU A 72 24.60 9.57 -16.43
CA GLU A 72 25.89 8.88 -16.45
C GLU A 72 26.88 9.44 -15.41
N ALA A 73 26.70 10.69 -14.97
CA ALA A 73 27.55 11.29 -13.94
C ALA A 73 27.24 10.75 -12.53
N ILE A 74 26.06 10.16 -12.33
CA ILE A 74 25.65 9.60 -11.04
C ILE A 74 26.23 8.19 -10.89
N PRO A 75 27.00 7.89 -9.83
CA PRO A 75 27.55 6.56 -9.61
C PRO A 75 26.45 5.49 -9.46
N GLU A 76 26.67 4.31 -10.06
CA GLU A 76 25.73 3.18 -9.98
C GLU A 76 25.36 2.80 -8.54
N LYS A 77 26.34 2.87 -7.62
CA LYS A 77 26.12 2.62 -6.19
C LYS A 77 25.06 3.55 -5.59
N GLU A 78 24.98 4.80 -6.03
CA GLU A 78 23.97 5.75 -5.56
C GLU A 78 22.58 5.37 -6.08
N LYS A 79 22.46 4.99 -7.37
CA LYS A 79 21.21 4.51 -7.96
C LYS A 79 20.69 3.26 -7.23
N ILE A 80 21.58 2.31 -6.98
CA ILE A 80 21.28 1.11 -6.19
C ILE A 80 20.83 1.46 -4.77
N GLN A 81 21.46 2.43 -4.10
CA GLN A 81 21.06 2.85 -2.77
C GLN A 81 19.67 3.47 -2.75
N LEU A 82 19.34 4.30 -3.75
CA LEU A 82 18.00 4.87 -3.91
C LEU A 82 16.95 3.77 -4.13
N ALA A 83 17.24 2.79 -4.99
CA ALA A 83 16.36 1.63 -5.16
C ALA A 83 16.17 0.87 -3.84
N GLN A 84 17.24 0.57 -3.11
CA GLN A 84 17.17 -0.10 -1.80
C GLN A 84 16.31 0.67 -0.78
N ASN A 85 16.38 2.00 -0.78
CA ASN A 85 15.55 2.83 0.07
C ASN A 85 14.06 2.67 -0.27
N VAL A 86 13.69 2.62 -1.56
CA VAL A 86 12.31 2.32 -1.99
C VAL A 86 11.83 1.03 -1.32
N TYR A 87 12.56 -0.08 -1.50
CA TYR A 87 12.19 -1.37 -0.91
C TYR A 87 12.09 -1.33 0.62
N THR A 88 13.01 -0.64 1.28
CA THR A 88 13.02 -0.50 2.75
C THR A 88 11.73 0.14 3.23
N TYR A 89 11.37 1.29 2.63
CA TYR A 89 10.17 2.03 3.02
C TYR A 89 8.88 1.32 2.60
N LEU A 90 8.87 0.58 1.49
CA LEU A 90 7.72 -0.26 1.11
C LEU A 90 7.47 -1.40 2.10
N VAL A 91 8.53 -2.03 2.63
CA VAL A 91 8.38 -3.04 3.69
C VAL A 91 7.82 -2.41 4.96
N VAL A 92 8.32 -1.24 5.37
CA VAL A 92 7.76 -0.49 6.50
C VAL A 92 6.27 -0.18 6.27
N ALA A 93 5.93 0.36 5.09
CA ALA A 93 4.57 0.71 4.74
C ALA A 93 3.62 -0.50 4.83
N PHE A 94 3.98 -1.63 4.21
CA PHE A 94 3.06 -2.75 4.04
C PHE A 94 3.12 -3.78 5.16
N LYS A 95 4.32 -4.21 5.54
CA LYS A 95 4.47 -5.24 6.56
C LYS A 95 4.24 -4.70 7.96
N ASP A 96 4.77 -3.51 8.25
CA ASP A 96 4.74 -3.01 9.62
C ASP A 96 3.51 -2.11 9.86
N ARG A 97 3.29 -1.10 9.00
CA ARG A 97 2.22 -0.11 9.22
C ARG A 97 0.86 -0.58 8.74
N PHE A 98 0.76 -1.16 7.55
CA PHE A 98 -0.52 -1.58 7.01
C PHE A 98 -1.09 -2.80 7.74
N GLN A 99 -0.24 -3.69 8.26
CA GLN A 99 -0.70 -4.77 9.13
C GLN A 99 -1.39 -4.22 10.40
N ASP A 100 -0.90 -3.12 10.98
CA ASP A 100 -1.57 -2.45 12.10
C ASP A 100 -2.94 -1.87 11.71
N VAL A 101 -3.04 -1.28 10.52
CA VAL A 101 -4.33 -0.82 9.95
C VAL A 101 -5.31 -1.98 9.84
N ALA A 102 -4.90 -3.11 9.24
CA ALA A 102 -5.73 -4.29 9.10
C ALA A 102 -6.21 -4.83 10.46
N ILE A 103 -5.31 -4.92 11.45
CA ILE A 103 -5.64 -5.36 12.81
C ILE A 103 -6.68 -4.44 13.45
N LYS A 104 -6.52 -3.13 13.35
CA LYS A 104 -7.50 -2.15 13.87
C LYS A 104 -8.85 -2.29 13.16
N MET A 105 -8.85 -2.55 11.85
CA MET A 105 -10.04 -2.89 11.07
C MET A 105 -10.59 -4.30 11.37
N GLY A 106 -9.87 -5.14 12.13
CA GLY A 106 -10.35 -6.45 12.62
C GLY A 106 -9.86 -7.66 11.84
N TYR A 107 -8.91 -7.44 10.93
CA TYR A 107 -8.37 -8.43 10.02
C TYR A 107 -6.94 -8.78 10.40
N ASP A 108 -6.64 -10.08 10.41
CA ASP A 108 -5.26 -10.56 10.54
C ASP A 108 -4.77 -11.01 9.17
N ILE A 109 -3.88 -10.21 8.59
CA ILE A 109 -3.24 -10.48 7.30
C ILE A 109 -1.76 -10.85 7.46
N GLY A 110 -1.26 -11.08 8.68
CA GLY A 110 0.17 -11.36 8.90
C GLY A 110 0.68 -12.61 8.16
N PHE A 111 -0.24 -13.50 7.76
CA PHE A 111 0.06 -14.69 6.97
C PHE A 111 0.59 -14.38 5.56
N ILE A 112 0.31 -13.21 4.98
CA ILE A 112 0.78 -12.84 3.63
C ILE A 112 2.31 -12.82 3.52
N PHE A 113 2.99 -12.55 4.64
CA PHE A 113 4.45 -12.49 4.72
C PHE A 113 5.10 -13.82 5.09
N GLN A 114 4.31 -14.88 5.29
CA GLN A 114 4.82 -16.19 5.68
C GLN A 114 5.29 -16.99 4.46
N LYS A 115 6.00 -18.11 4.70
CA LYS A 115 6.38 -19.07 3.65
C LYS A 115 5.13 -19.74 3.06
N GLN A 116 5.26 -20.30 1.86
CA GLN A 116 4.17 -20.84 1.05
C GLN A 116 3.15 -21.70 1.83
N ASP A 117 3.60 -22.66 2.64
CA ASP A 117 2.69 -23.56 3.36
C ASP A 117 1.83 -22.79 4.38
N ASN A 118 2.46 -21.92 5.17
CA ASN A 118 1.78 -21.07 6.15
C ASN A 118 0.92 -19.99 5.47
N PHE A 119 1.33 -19.52 4.28
CA PHE A 119 0.55 -18.59 3.47
C PHE A 119 -0.74 -19.24 2.99
N ASN A 120 -0.67 -20.42 2.38
CA ASN A 120 -1.83 -21.16 1.89
C ASN A 120 -2.80 -21.49 3.05
N GLN A 121 -2.26 -21.97 4.17
CA GLN A 121 -3.07 -22.23 5.37
C GLN A 121 -3.71 -20.93 5.91
N GLY A 122 -2.97 -19.83 5.87
CA GLY A 122 -3.46 -18.50 6.24
C GLY A 122 -4.64 -18.05 5.39
N CYS A 123 -4.57 -18.22 4.07
CA CYS A 123 -5.66 -17.94 3.15
C CYS A 123 -6.93 -18.73 3.50
N ASP A 124 -6.79 -20.04 3.75
CA ASP A 124 -7.93 -20.89 4.13
C ASP A 124 -8.55 -20.46 5.47
N ASN A 125 -7.71 -20.15 6.44
CA ASN A 125 -8.16 -19.69 7.76
C ASN A 125 -8.80 -18.31 7.69
N PHE A 126 -8.31 -17.43 6.80
CA PHE A 126 -8.87 -16.10 6.57
C PHE A 126 -10.31 -16.19 6.06
N LEU A 127 -10.57 -16.98 5.01
CA LEU A 127 -11.94 -17.13 4.47
C LEU A 127 -12.89 -17.82 5.47
N LYS A 128 -12.40 -18.76 6.27
CA LYS A 128 -13.19 -19.37 7.35
C LYS A 128 -13.58 -18.36 8.43
N LYS A 129 -12.67 -17.43 8.77
CA LYS A 129 -12.89 -16.41 9.80
C LYS A 129 -13.75 -15.24 9.29
N TYR A 130 -13.64 -14.91 8.00
CA TYR A 130 -14.33 -13.78 7.36
C TYR A 130 -15.19 -14.26 6.18
N PRO A 131 -16.28 -15.02 6.43
CA PRO A 131 -17.04 -15.72 5.38
C PRO A 131 -17.81 -14.81 4.40
N LYS A 132 -17.89 -13.51 4.68
CA LYS A 132 -18.51 -12.51 3.81
C LYS A 132 -17.55 -11.95 2.76
N ILE A 133 -16.24 -12.11 2.95
CA ILE A 133 -15.24 -11.67 1.99
C ILE A 133 -15.28 -12.62 0.78
N ASP A 134 -15.30 -12.04 -0.42
CA ASP A 134 -15.29 -12.78 -1.68
C ASP A 134 -14.01 -13.63 -1.78
N PRO A 135 -14.10 -14.96 -2.04
CA PRO A 135 -12.93 -15.80 -2.30
C PRO A 135 -12.00 -15.27 -3.38
N ALA A 136 -12.49 -14.51 -4.36
CA ALA A 136 -11.67 -13.87 -5.39
C ALA A 136 -10.57 -12.96 -4.78
N PHE A 137 -10.80 -12.37 -3.61
CA PHE A 137 -9.79 -11.58 -2.92
C PHE A 137 -8.57 -12.40 -2.50
N VAL A 138 -8.78 -13.66 -2.10
CA VAL A 138 -7.66 -14.56 -1.78
C VAL A 138 -6.85 -14.92 -3.02
N GLU A 139 -7.48 -15.01 -4.19
CA GLU A 139 -6.75 -15.18 -5.44
C GLU A 139 -5.89 -13.95 -5.76
N THR A 140 -6.40 -12.72 -5.54
CA THR A 140 -5.58 -11.50 -5.61
C THR A 140 -4.40 -11.54 -4.63
N MET A 141 -4.60 -12.01 -3.39
CA MET A 141 -3.48 -12.16 -2.44
C MET A 141 -2.42 -13.17 -2.92
N LYS A 142 -2.84 -14.24 -3.61
CA LYS A 142 -1.91 -15.23 -4.19
C LYS A 142 -1.11 -14.64 -5.34
N GLU A 143 -1.70 -13.77 -6.15
CA GLU A 143 -0.99 -13.01 -7.18
C GLU A 143 0.00 -12.03 -6.55
N ASP A 144 -0.45 -11.29 -5.51
CA ASP A 144 0.38 -10.33 -4.78
C ASP A 144 1.58 -10.98 -4.08
N LYS A 145 1.43 -12.26 -3.70
CA LYS A 145 2.48 -13.02 -3.03
C LYS A 145 3.83 -12.94 -3.75
N ILE A 146 3.82 -12.95 -5.08
CA ILE A 146 5.03 -12.94 -5.91
C ILE A 146 5.85 -11.68 -5.65
N TRP A 147 5.22 -10.50 -5.73
CA TRP A 147 5.93 -9.24 -5.54
C TRP A 147 6.25 -8.99 -4.06
N ILE A 148 5.39 -9.45 -3.13
CA ILE A 148 5.65 -9.39 -1.69
C ILE A 148 6.90 -10.18 -1.33
N GLU A 149 7.05 -11.39 -1.85
CA GLU A 149 8.24 -12.22 -1.61
C GLU A 149 9.50 -11.60 -2.18
N LEU A 150 9.42 -10.97 -3.35
CA LEU A 150 10.53 -10.23 -3.92
C LEU A 150 10.91 -9.05 -3.03
N MET A 151 9.95 -8.23 -2.63
CA MET A 151 10.17 -7.05 -1.77
C MET A 151 10.83 -7.44 -0.44
N ILE A 152 10.28 -8.46 0.24
CA ILE A 152 10.83 -8.98 1.50
C ILE A 152 12.19 -9.64 1.27
N GLY A 153 12.37 -10.34 0.14
CA GLY A 153 13.62 -10.95 -0.26
C GLY A 153 14.74 -9.94 -0.44
N VAL A 154 14.48 -8.83 -1.13
CA VAL A 154 15.44 -7.72 -1.29
C VAL A 154 15.81 -7.13 0.07
N ARG A 155 14.82 -6.80 0.91
CA ARG A 155 15.05 -6.25 2.26
C ARG A 155 15.89 -7.18 3.13
N ASN A 156 15.49 -8.44 3.27
CA ASN A 156 16.16 -9.37 4.18
C ASN A 156 17.54 -9.81 3.67
N ASN A 157 17.71 -10.00 2.36
CA ASN A 157 18.89 -10.69 1.81
C ASN A 157 19.93 -9.73 1.21
N ILE A 158 19.51 -8.54 0.78
CA ILE A 158 20.42 -7.55 0.20
C ILE A 158 20.71 -6.42 1.18
N ILE A 159 19.67 -5.91 1.85
CA ILE A 159 19.79 -4.74 2.72
C ILE A 159 20.27 -5.16 4.12
N ASP A 160 19.57 -6.10 4.77
CA ASP A 160 19.82 -6.43 6.18
C ASP A 160 20.92 -7.48 6.41
N HIS A 161 21.02 -8.52 5.56
CA HIS A 161 21.91 -9.66 5.82
C HIS A 161 22.65 -10.15 4.57
N LYS A 162 23.84 -9.60 4.33
CA LYS A 162 24.74 -10.06 3.25
C LYS A 162 25.60 -11.29 3.64
N VAL A 163 25.61 -11.69 4.91
CA VAL A 163 26.57 -12.69 5.42
C VAL A 163 26.06 -14.11 5.22
N GLY A 164 26.85 -14.96 4.55
CA GLY A 164 26.64 -16.41 4.46
C GLY A 164 25.64 -16.88 3.40
N LYS A 165 25.20 -16.02 2.47
CA LYS A 165 24.31 -16.39 1.37
C LYS A 165 25.08 -16.69 0.08
N ASP A 166 24.51 -17.59 -0.72
CA ASP A 166 25.00 -17.92 -2.06
C ASP A 166 25.21 -16.63 -2.89
N PRO A 167 26.44 -16.33 -3.35
CA PRO A 167 26.71 -15.15 -4.17
C PRO A 167 25.83 -15.08 -5.43
N GLY A 168 25.51 -16.22 -6.05
CA GLY A 168 24.63 -16.27 -7.23
C GLY A 168 23.19 -15.85 -6.92
N PHE A 169 22.70 -16.17 -5.72
CA PHE A 169 21.39 -15.71 -5.25
C PHE A 169 21.36 -14.20 -4.99
N ILE A 170 22.41 -13.65 -4.39
CA ILE A 170 22.55 -12.20 -4.16
C ILE A 170 22.61 -11.44 -5.49
N GLU A 171 23.36 -11.95 -6.47
CA GLU A 171 23.42 -11.36 -7.81
C GLU A 171 22.04 -11.34 -8.49
N ARG A 172 21.31 -12.47 -8.46
CA ARG A 172 19.95 -12.54 -9.02
C ARG A 172 19.00 -11.53 -8.39
N LEU A 173 19.02 -11.40 -7.06
CA LEU A 173 18.17 -10.42 -6.36
C LEU A 173 18.58 -8.98 -6.65
N SER A 174 19.88 -8.71 -6.84
CA SER A 174 20.37 -7.37 -7.15
C SER A 174 19.88 -6.84 -8.50
N ARG A 175 19.52 -7.74 -9.44
CA ARG A 175 18.94 -7.35 -10.74
C ARG A 175 17.60 -6.63 -10.60
N PHE A 176 16.91 -6.77 -9.47
CA PHE A 176 15.65 -6.07 -9.18
C PHE A 176 15.86 -4.68 -8.55
N LEU A 177 17.09 -4.27 -8.29
CA LEU A 177 17.43 -2.92 -7.82
C LEU A 177 17.59 -1.95 -9.00
N ASN A 178 16.54 -1.85 -9.81
CA ASN A 178 16.48 -0.95 -10.96
C ASN A 178 15.22 -0.08 -10.92
N LEU A 179 15.17 0.97 -11.74
CA LEU A 179 14.05 1.92 -11.78
C LEU A 179 12.72 1.22 -12.11
N GLU A 180 12.65 0.45 -13.20
CA GLU A 180 11.43 -0.21 -13.66
C GLU A 180 10.80 -1.07 -12.56
N THR A 181 11.62 -1.89 -11.89
CA THR A 181 11.13 -2.76 -10.82
C THR A 181 10.72 -1.95 -9.59
N ALA A 182 11.48 -0.90 -9.23
CA ALA A 182 11.10 -0.03 -8.11
C ALA A 182 9.75 0.66 -8.36
N GLU A 183 9.44 1.06 -9.59
CA GLU A 183 8.15 1.62 -9.97
C GLU A 183 7.02 0.60 -9.83
N ILE A 184 7.21 -0.61 -10.37
CA ILE A 184 6.23 -1.70 -10.26
C ILE A 184 5.96 -2.05 -8.79
N MET A 185 7.01 -2.16 -7.97
CA MET A 185 6.88 -2.47 -6.56
C MET A 185 6.13 -1.38 -5.79
N PHE A 186 6.44 -0.11 -6.08
CA PHE A 186 5.72 1.00 -5.47
C PHE A 186 4.23 0.96 -5.83
N GLU A 187 3.91 0.82 -7.12
CA GLU A 187 2.54 0.76 -7.62
C GLU A 187 1.74 -0.41 -7.05
N ASN A 188 2.32 -1.62 -7.08
CA ASN A 188 1.67 -2.80 -6.52
C ASN A 188 1.39 -2.60 -5.02
N CYS A 189 2.37 -2.10 -4.28
CA CYS A 189 2.28 -1.95 -2.84
C CYS A 189 1.12 -1.04 -2.41
N TRP A 190 1.04 0.19 -2.94
CA TRP A 190 -0.02 1.12 -2.52
C TRP A 190 -1.40 0.71 -3.06
N LYS A 191 -1.48 0.12 -4.26
CA LYS A 191 -2.76 -0.36 -4.83
C LYS A 191 -3.30 -1.55 -4.06
N SER A 192 -2.46 -2.52 -3.69
CA SER A 192 -2.88 -3.64 -2.85
C SER A 192 -3.39 -3.13 -1.50
N MET A 193 -2.72 -2.17 -0.85
CA MET A 193 -3.23 -1.57 0.38
C MET A 193 -4.63 -0.98 0.20
N GLU A 194 -4.86 -0.23 -0.87
CA GLU A 194 -6.16 0.35 -1.14
C GLU A 194 -7.25 -0.70 -1.40
N ASP A 195 -6.94 -1.75 -2.17
CA ASP A 195 -7.87 -2.82 -2.46
C ASP A 195 -8.24 -3.58 -1.17
N PHE A 196 -7.27 -3.84 -0.29
CA PHE A 196 -7.51 -4.42 1.03
C PHE A 196 -8.43 -3.52 1.88
N LEU A 197 -8.14 -2.22 1.95
CA LEU A 197 -8.93 -1.24 2.71
C LEU A 197 -10.39 -1.24 2.28
N ILE A 198 -10.65 -1.28 0.98
CA ILE A 198 -12.01 -1.26 0.43
C ILE A 198 -12.75 -2.55 0.73
N ILE A 199 -12.09 -3.70 0.61
CA ILE A 199 -12.69 -4.99 0.93
C ILE A 199 -13.04 -5.05 2.41
N PHE A 200 -12.14 -4.58 3.28
CA PHE A 200 -12.38 -4.50 4.71
C PHE A 200 -13.50 -3.53 5.07
N ALA A 201 -13.57 -2.36 4.44
CA ALA A 201 -14.65 -1.40 4.65
C ALA A 201 -16.00 -1.95 4.16
N ASN A 202 -16.02 -2.66 3.03
CA ASN A 202 -17.24 -3.30 2.52
C ASN A 202 -17.76 -4.38 3.47
N ASP A 203 -16.90 -5.23 4.02
CA ASP A 203 -17.32 -6.26 4.99
C ASP A 203 -17.80 -5.64 6.32
N LEU A 204 -17.21 -4.52 6.74
CA LEU A 204 -17.64 -3.75 7.91
C LEU A 204 -18.92 -2.94 7.68
N THR A 205 -19.31 -2.72 6.43
CA THR A 205 -20.53 -1.99 6.09
C THR A 205 -21.74 -2.82 6.51
N ASN A 206 -22.72 -2.18 7.15
CA ASN A 206 -23.96 -2.85 7.52
C ASN A 206 -25.05 -2.54 6.48
N PRO A 207 -25.50 -3.53 5.68
CA PRO A 207 -26.51 -3.32 4.64
C PRO A 207 -27.84 -2.79 5.17
N LYS A 208 -28.12 -2.94 6.48
CA LYS A 208 -29.34 -2.42 7.12
C LYS A 208 -29.44 -0.89 7.08
N TYR A 209 -28.33 -0.20 6.89
CA TYR A 209 -28.30 1.25 6.72
C TYR A 209 -28.46 1.66 5.25
N GLY A 210 -28.73 0.71 4.35
CA GLY A 210 -29.00 1.00 2.95
C GLY A 210 -27.80 1.60 2.23
N MET A 211 -26.57 1.39 2.67
CA MET A 211 -25.37 1.91 1.99
C MET A 211 -24.44 0.79 1.53
N LYS A 212 -23.74 1.02 0.42
CA LYS A 212 -22.65 0.17 -0.10
C LYS A 212 -21.53 1.02 -0.68
N ILE A 213 -20.32 0.48 -0.76
CA ILE A 213 -19.21 1.12 -1.48
C ILE A 213 -19.19 0.56 -2.90
N LEU A 214 -19.19 1.43 -3.92
CA LEU A 214 -19.02 1.01 -5.32
C LEU A 214 -17.75 1.58 -5.91
N GLU A 215 -17.13 0.82 -6.80
CA GLU A 215 -16.06 1.30 -7.66
C GLU A 215 -16.64 2.15 -8.80
N LEU A 216 -16.12 3.36 -8.99
CA LEU A 216 -16.51 4.24 -10.07
C LEU A 216 -15.68 3.95 -11.33
N SER A 217 -16.28 3.29 -12.32
CA SER A 217 -15.60 2.83 -13.54
C SER A 217 -14.89 3.93 -14.34
N ALA A 218 -15.42 5.16 -14.32
CA ALA A 218 -14.84 6.31 -15.01
C ALA A 218 -13.60 6.92 -14.32
N TYR A 219 -13.29 6.52 -13.08
CA TYR A 219 -12.34 7.23 -12.22
C TYR A 219 -11.12 6.39 -11.82
N LYS A 220 -10.95 5.18 -12.37
CA LYS A 220 -9.85 4.27 -12.01
C LYS A 220 -8.45 4.92 -12.08
N ASN A 221 -8.25 5.89 -13.00
CA ASN A 221 -6.95 6.52 -13.28
C ASN A 221 -7.00 8.06 -13.31
N ASN A 222 -7.95 8.71 -12.62
CA ASN A 222 -8.03 10.18 -12.62
C ASN A 222 -7.35 10.78 -11.37
N LYS A 223 -6.22 11.47 -11.55
CA LYS A 223 -5.52 12.15 -10.45
C LYS A 223 -6.25 13.40 -9.94
N ASP A 224 -7.07 14.03 -10.80
CA ASP A 224 -7.83 15.23 -10.47
C ASP A 224 -9.15 14.89 -9.76
N ASN A 225 -9.50 13.60 -9.71
CA ASN A 225 -10.61 13.07 -8.92
C ASN A 225 -10.24 11.71 -8.32
N PRO A 226 -9.70 11.67 -7.08
CA PRO A 226 -9.19 10.45 -6.45
C PRO A 226 -10.28 9.47 -5.99
N GLU A 227 -11.55 9.78 -6.26
CA GLU A 227 -12.69 8.96 -5.88
C GLU A 227 -12.77 7.72 -6.79
N ARG A 228 -11.92 6.70 -6.56
CA ARG A 228 -12.16 5.37 -7.14
C ARG A 228 -13.40 4.73 -6.50
N PHE A 229 -13.74 5.10 -5.27
CA PHE A 229 -14.83 4.52 -4.52
C PHE A 229 -15.66 5.57 -3.80
N CYS A 230 -16.97 5.38 -3.69
CA CYS A 230 -17.82 6.21 -2.86
C CYS A 230 -19.02 5.43 -2.29
N TRP A 231 -19.69 6.05 -1.32
CA TRP A 231 -20.92 5.54 -0.72
C TRP A 231 -22.11 5.73 -1.66
N PHE A 232 -22.90 4.66 -1.80
CA PHE A 232 -24.15 4.66 -2.56
C PHE A 232 -25.31 4.15 -1.72
N ASP A 233 -26.45 4.81 -1.85
CA ASP A 233 -27.72 4.29 -1.34
C ASP A 233 -28.11 3.03 -2.14
N ILE A 234 -28.47 1.99 -1.41
CA ILE A 234 -29.18 0.83 -1.91
C ILE A 234 -30.62 1.30 -2.02
N GLU A 235 -31.04 1.77 -3.19
CA GLU A 235 -32.46 1.99 -3.45
C GLU A 235 -33.22 0.71 -3.09
N GLU A 236 -34.03 0.75 -2.03
CA GLU A 236 -35.08 -0.23 -1.85
C GLU A 236 -35.96 -0.14 -3.09
N LYS A 237 -35.88 -1.13 -3.98
CA LYS A 237 -36.95 -1.38 -4.94
C LYS A 237 -38.23 -1.58 -4.12
N LYS A 238 -38.97 -0.50 -3.88
CA LYS A 238 -40.36 -0.59 -3.46
C LYS A 238 -41.09 -1.38 -4.55
N GLN A 239 -41.73 -2.45 -4.09
CA GLN A 239 -42.47 -3.44 -4.88
C GLN A 239 -43.43 -2.80 -5.87
#